data_AF-W1XY57-F1
#
_entry.id   AF-W1XY57-F1
#
_cell.length_a   1.000
_cell.length_b   1.000
_cell.length_c   1.000
_cell.angle_alpha   90.00
_cell.angle_beta   90.00
_cell.angle_gamma   90.00
#
_symmetry.space_group_name_H-M   'P 1'
#
loop_
_entity.id
_entity.type
_entity.pdbx_description
1 polymer ?
#
loop_
_entity_poly.entity_id
_entity_poly.type
_entity_poly.pdbx_seq_one_letter_code
_entity_poly.pdbx_strand_id
1 'polypeptide(L)'
;FAKISQVAHYAPEQIITNEDLAQVMDTSDEWISSRTGIKERHISKTESTGDLATEVAKQLLEKAGISAEELDFIVIATMTPDSMMPSTAA
;
A
#
# COMPACT_ATOMS: atom_id res chain seq x y z
N PHE A 1 -0.80 9.75 26.98
CA PHE A 1 0.36 9.13 26.32
C PHE A 1 -0.08 8.61 24.96
N ALA A 2 0.73 8.78 23.92
CA ALA A 2 0.45 8.19 22.61
C ALA A 2 0.70 6.67 22.65
N LYS A 3 -0.16 5.88 22.00
CA LYS A 3 -0.01 4.43 21.84
C LYS A 3 -0.40 4.02 20.43
N ILE A 4 0.24 2.98 19.90
CA ILE A 4 -0.23 2.29 18.69
C ILE A 4 -1.27 1.26 19.16
N SER A 5 -2.53 1.44 18.78
CA SER A 5 -3.61 0.52 19.15
C SER A 5 -3.65 -0.71 18.24
N GLN A 6 -3.56 -0.51 16.93
CA GLN A 6 -3.66 -1.55 15.91
C GLN A 6 -2.73 -1.27 14.74
N VAL A 7 -2.36 -2.33 14.00
CA VAL A 7 -1.58 -2.25 12.76
C VAL A 7 -2.19 -3.19 11.73
N ALA A 8 -2.25 -2.75 10.47
CA ALA A 8 -2.67 -3.54 9.33
C ALA A 8 -1.86 -3.13 8.10
N HIS A 9 -1.88 -3.96 7.07
CA HIS A 9 -1.26 -3.68 5.78
C HIS A 9 -2.13 -4.26 4.67
N TYR A 10 -1.95 -3.73 3.48
CA TYR A 10 -2.56 -4.24 2.27
C TYR A 10 -1.59 -4.04 1.11
N ALA A 11 -1.50 -5.04 0.24
CA ALA A 11 -0.70 -5.00 -0.98
C ALA A 11 -1.56 -5.54 -2.12
N PRO A 12 -1.54 -4.91 -3.31
CA PRO A 12 -2.28 -5.41 -4.48
C PRO A 12 -1.97 -6.86 -4.78
N GLU A 13 -2.94 -7.62 -5.29
CA GLU A 13 -2.77 -9.07 -5.51
C GLU A 13 -1.71 -9.42 -6.56
N GLN A 14 -1.46 -8.53 -7.52
CA GLN A 14 -0.52 -8.82 -8.60
C GLN A 14 0.92 -8.72 -8.12
N ILE A 15 1.56 -9.87 -8.00
CA ILE A 15 2.99 -10.00 -7.73
C ILE A 15 3.76 -10.02 -9.05
N ILE A 16 4.82 -9.22 -9.13
CA ILE A 16 5.79 -9.17 -10.22
C ILE A 16 7.16 -9.55 -9.68
N THR A 17 7.71 -10.65 -10.18
CA THR A 17 9.05 -11.13 -9.83
C THR A 17 10.13 -10.41 -10.61
N ASN A 18 11.39 -10.59 -10.21
CA ASN A 18 12.52 -10.11 -11.01
C ASN A 18 12.61 -10.81 -12.39
N GLU A 19 12.18 -12.06 -12.49
CA GLU A 19 12.15 -12.82 -13.75
C GLU A 19 11.11 -12.25 -14.71
N ASP A 20 9.94 -11.85 -14.20
CA ASP A 20 8.91 -11.18 -14.99
C ASP A 20 9.42 -9.84 -15.56
N LEU A 21 10.16 -9.08 -14.75
CA LEU A 21 10.78 -7.83 -15.22
C LEU A 21 11.81 -8.09 -16.33
N ALA A 22 12.62 -9.15 -16.20
CA ALA A 22 13.59 -9.52 -17.22
C ALA A 22 12.96 -9.91 -18.58
N GLN A 23 11.66 -10.25 -18.62
CA GLN A 23 10.94 -10.49 -19.87
C GLN A 23 10.55 -9.19 -20.61
N VAL A 24 10.50 -8.06 -19.90
CA VAL A 24 9.99 -6.78 -20.46
C VAL A 24 11.06 -5.68 -20.50
N MET A 25 12.22 -5.89 -19.90
CA MET A 25 13.34 -4.94 -19.91
C MET A 25 14.69 -5.65 -19.72
N ASP A 26 15.77 -4.96 -20.09
CA ASP A 26 17.14 -5.47 -19.93
C ASP A 26 17.59 -5.42 -18.46
N THR A 27 17.29 -6.49 -17.73
CA THR A 27 17.64 -6.66 -16.31
C THR A 27 17.73 -8.15 -15.94
N SER A 28 18.14 -8.46 -14.71
CA SER A 28 18.21 -9.82 -14.18
C SER A 28 17.94 -9.87 -12.67
N ASP A 29 17.55 -11.03 -12.16
CA ASP A 29 17.40 -11.23 -10.71
C ASP A 29 18.69 -10.91 -9.94
N GLU A 30 19.84 -11.34 -10.46
CA GLU A 30 21.16 -11.05 -9.87
C GLU A 30 21.42 -9.54 -9.80
N TRP A 31 21.16 -8.82 -10.89
CA TRP A 31 21.36 -7.37 -10.95
C TRP A 31 20.44 -6.63 -9.97
N ILE A 32 19.15 -7.00 -9.90
CA ILE A 32 18.17 -6.32 -9.03
C ILE A 32 18.47 -6.63 -7.56
N SER A 33 18.68 -7.91 -7.24
CA SER A 33 18.84 -8.37 -5.87
C SER A 33 20.14 -7.88 -5.24
N SER A 34 21.25 -7.90 -5.98
CA SER A 34 22.55 -7.44 -5.47
C SER A 34 22.56 -5.96 -5.08
N ARG A 35 21.75 -5.14 -5.75
CA ARG A 35 21.71 -3.68 -5.54
C ARG A 35 20.61 -3.22 -4.59
N THR A 36 19.47 -3.91 -4.59
CA THR A 36 18.27 -3.45 -3.86
C THR A 36 17.79 -4.41 -2.79
N GLY A 37 18.20 -5.68 -2.84
CA GLY A 37 17.66 -6.75 -1.99
C GLY A 37 16.24 -7.19 -2.34
N ILE A 38 15.63 -6.64 -3.40
CA ILE A 38 14.22 -6.90 -3.73
C ILE A 38 14.11 -8.09 -4.69
N LYS A 39 13.23 -9.04 -4.36
CA LYS A 39 12.92 -10.23 -5.18
C LYS A 39 11.61 -10.12 -5.96
N GLU A 40 10.63 -9.46 -5.37
CA GLU A 40 9.29 -9.29 -5.94
C GLU A 40 8.69 -7.96 -5.48
N ARG A 41 7.66 -7.50 -6.20
CA ARG A 41 6.84 -6.36 -5.80
C ARG A 41 5.38 -6.57 -6.19
N HIS A 42 4.52 -5.82 -5.52
CA HIS A 42 3.10 -5.77 -5.84
C HIS A 42 2.81 -4.57 -6.75
N ILE A 43 1.98 -4.76 -7.77
CA ILE A 43 1.54 -3.70 -8.69
C ILE A 43 0.03 -3.61 -8.67
N SER A 44 -0.51 -2.41 -8.39
CA SER A 44 -1.95 -2.16 -8.55
C SER A 44 -2.31 -2.08 -10.03
N LYS A 45 -3.44 -2.71 -10.41
CA LYS A 45 -4.05 -2.58 -11.75
C LYS A 45 -5.26 -1.66 -11.77
N THR A 46 -6.11 -1.77 -10.76
CA THR A 46 -7.42 -1.11 -10.71
C THR A 46 -7.63 -0.28 -9.46
N GLU A 47 -6.75 -0.42 -8.47
CA GLU A 47 -6.88 0.20 -7.15
C GLU A 47 -6.11 1.53 -7.12
N SER A 48 -6.77 2.56 -6.63
CA SER A 48 -6.18 3.85 -6.31
C SER A 48 -5.49 3.82 -4.94
N THR A 49 -4.74 4.86 -4.59
CA THR A 49 -4.14 4.99 -3.24
C THR A 49 -5.22 5.01 -2.16
N GLY A 50 -6.36 5.65 -2.41
CA GLY A 50 -7.52 5.67 -1.53
C GLY A 50 -8.13 4.27 -1.33
N ASP A 51 -8.21 3.46 -2.38
CA ASP A 51 -8.69 2.07 -2.27
C ASP A 51 -7.78 1.23 -1.36
N LEU A 52 -6.45 1.31 -1.57
CA LEU A 52 -5.47 0.59 -0.75
C LEU A 52 -5.54 1.02 0.73
N ALA A 53 -5.66 2.33 0.98
CA ALA A 53 -5.79 2.87 2.33
C ALA A 53 -7.11 2.45 3.00
N THR A 54 -8.20 2.37 2.22
CA THR A 54 -9.52 1.95 2.69
C THR A 54 -9.52 0.50 3.15
N GLU A 55 -8.84 -0.41 2.42
CA GLU A 55 -8.70 -1.80 2.84
C GLU A 55 -7.93 -1.94 4.16
N VAL A 56 -6.89 -1.14 4.36
CA VAL A 56 -6.18 -1.08 5.64
C VAL A 56 -7.09 -0.54 6.74
N ALA A 57 -7.86 0.52 6.49
CA ALA A 57 -8.77 1.11 7.46
C ALA A 57 -9.85 0.12 7.93
N LYS A 58 -10.46 -0.64 7.00
CA LYS A 58 -11.42 -1.70 7.34
C LYS A 58 -10.82 -2.75 8.27
N GLN A 59 -9.61 -3.24 7.96
CA GLN A 59 -8.90 -4.21 8.81
C GLN A 59 -8.58 -3.62 10.21
N LEU A 60 -8.23 -2.34 10.30
CA LEU A 60 -7.95 -1.68 11.58
C LEU A 60 -9.21 -1.55 12.44
N LEU A 61 -10.33 -1.14 11.84
CA LEU A 61 -11.62 -1.04 12.52
C LEU A 61 -12.07 -2.41 13.04
N GLU A 62 -11.95 -3.45 12.22
CA GLU A 62 -12.26 -4.82 12.62
C GLU A 62 -11.38 -5.29 13.79
N LYS A 63 -10.06 -5.08 13.73
CA LYS A 63 -9.13 -5.44 14.82
C LYS A 63 -9.37 -4.66 16.11
N ALA A 64 -9.76 -3.39 15.98
CA ALA A 64 -10.07 -2.53 17.12
C ALA A 64 -11.45 -2.82 17.72
N GLY A 65 -12.37 -3.39 16.94
CA GLY A 65 -13.76 -3.60 17.34
C GLY A 65 -14.54 -2.30 17.52
N ILE A 66 -14.21 -1.27 16.74
CA ILE A 66 -14.83 0.07 16.80
C ILE A 66 -15.51 0.41 15.48
N SER A 67 -16.46 1.34 15.54
CA SER A 67 -17.15 1.88 14.38
C SER A 67 -16.32 2.95 13.66
N ALA A 68 -16.53 3.14 12.36
CA ALA A 68 -15.85 4.19 11.59
C ALA A 68 -16.20 5.60 12.10
N GLU A 69 -17.41 5.76 12.64
CA GLU A 69 -17.94 7.00 13.22
C GLU A 69 -17.23 7.41 14.52
N GLU A 70 -16.45 6.50 15.13
CA GLU A 70 -15.63 6.80 16.31
C GLU A 70 -14.28 7.42 15.96
N LEU A 71 -13.94 7.54 14.67
CA LEU A 71 -12.69 8.16 14.21
C LEU A 71 -12.84 9.69 14.14
N ASP A 72 -12.05 10.39 14.95
CA ASP A 72 -12.01 11.86 14.93
C ASP A 72 -11.22 12.43 13.74
N PHE A 73 -10.23 11.68 13.24
CA PHE A 73 -9.29 12.18 12.23
C PHE A 73 -8.63 11.07 11.42
N ILE A 74 -8.39 11.34 10.13
CA ILE A 74 -7.70 10.45 9.20
C ILE A 74 -6.52 11.20 8.57
N VAL A 75 -5.35 10.56 8.53
CA VAL A 75 -4.14 11.08 7.87
C VAL A 75 -3.64 10.07 6.86
N ILE A 76 -3.51 10.50 5.61
CA ILE A 76 -2.86 9.71 4.55
C ILE A 76 -1.54 10.38 4.18
N ALA A 77 -0.43 9.79 4.61
CA ALA A 77 0.92 10.27 4.33
C ALA A 77 1.43 9.70 2.99
N THR A 78 0.95 10.25 1.86
CA THR A 78 1.32 9.82 0.51
C THR A 78 1.97 10.94 -0.31
N MET A 79 2.84 10.56 -1.26
CA MET A 79 3.41 11.45 -2.29
C MET A 79 2.79 11.23 -3.68
N THR A 80 1.94 10.22 -3.84
CA THR A 80 1.23 9.89 -5.08
C THR A 80 -0.26 9.86 -4.79
N PRO A 81 -0.90 11.03 -4.56
CA PRO A 81 -2.32 11.07 -4.27
C PRO A 81 -3.14 10.75 -5.52
N ASP A 82 -4.38 10.31 -5.31
CA ASP A 82 -5.31 9.99 -6.40
C ASP A 82 -5.69 11.24 -7.21
N SER A 83 -5.61 12.41 -6.60
CA SER A 83 -5.85 13.70 -7.21
C SER A 83 -5.08 14.77 -6.46
N MET A 84 -4.75 15.87 -7.14
CA MET A 84 -4.11 17.03 -6.49
C MET A 84 -5.05 17.74 -5.51
N MET A 85 -6.35 17.73 -5.81
CA MET A 85 -7.42 18.23 -4.95
C MET A 85 -8.75 17.58 -5.36
N PRO A 86 -9.60 17.12 -4.41
CA PRO A 86 -9.35 17.06 -2.97
C PRO A 86 -8.23 16.07 -2.62
N SER A 87 -7.77 16.08 -1.36
CA SER A 87 -6.76 15.12 -0.91
C SER A 87 -7.33 13.70 -0.89
N THR A 88 -6.47 12.68 -0.96
CA THR A 88 -6.89 11.27 -0.88
C THR A 88 -7.60 10.91 0.43
N ALA A 89 -7.46 11.74 1.48
CA ALA A 89 -8.14 11.53 2.76
C ALA A 89 -9.57 12.09 2.80
N ALA A 90 -10.01 12.77 1.74
CA ALA A 90 -11.28 13.49 1.68
C ALA A 90 -12.46 12.61 1.22
#